data_AF-A0A6M9PQK4-F1
#
_entry.id   AF-A0A6M9PQK4-F1
#
_cell.length_a   1.000
_cell.length_b   1.000
_cell.length_c   1.000
_cell.angle_alpha   90.00
_cell.angle_beta   90.00
_cell.angle_gamma   90.00
#
_symmetry.space_group_name_H-M   'P 1'
#
loop_
_entity.id
_entity.type
_entity.pdbx_description
1 polymer ?
#
loop_
_entity_poly.entity_id
_entity_poly.type
_entity_poly.pdbx_seq_one_letter_code
_entity_poly.pdbx_strand_id
1 'polypeptide(L)' 'MFEADHYKHLIELCWKDDVFKNELISNPEKVLKAVGMHPPEGTVVRVVENTITTFTLVIPPQSGKYVIRSFGVG' A
#
# COMPACT_ATOMS: atom_id res chain seq x y z
N MET A 1 1.99 4.59 -18.76
CA MET A 1 2.92 5.08 -17.72
C MET A 1 2.11 5.05 -16.43
N PHE A 2 2.28 4.02 -15.60
CA PHE A 2 1.57 3.91 -14.32
C PHE A 2 2.36 4.74 -13.32
N GLU A 3 1.78 5.86 -12.88
CA GLU A 3 2.46 6.86 -12.04
C GLU A 3 2.93 6.23 -10.72
N ALA A 4 4.22 5.95 -10.64
CA ALA A 4 4.91 5.52 -9.41
C ALA A 4 4.89 6.61 -8.32
N ASP A 5 4.45 7.82 -8.65
CA ASP A 5 4.48 8.99 -7.78
C ASP A 5 3.44 8.98 -6.66
N HIS A 6 2.31 8.27 -6.82
CA HIS A 6 1.23 8.30 -5.83
C HIS A 6 1.58 7.64 -4.48
N TYR A 7 2.51 6.67 -4.47
CA TYR A 7 2.92 6.02 -3.22
C TYR A 7 4.17 6.62 -2.61
N LYS A 8 4.91 7.47 -3.35
CA LYS A 8 6.17 8.05 -2.91
C LYS A 8 5.96 8.92 -1.66
N HIS A 9 4.94 9.77 -1.68
CA HIS A 9 4.63 10.65 -0.55
C HIS A 9 4.24 9.87 0.72
N LEU A 10 3.50 8.76 0.57
CA LEU A 10 3.16 7.85 1.65
C LEU A 10 4.42 7.23 2.29
N ILE A 11 5.36 6.80 1.46
CA ILE A 11 6.64 6.23 1.92
C ILE A 11 7.47 7.29 2.64
N GLU A 12 7.52 8.52 2.13
CA GLU A 12 8.23 9.63 2.78
C GLU A 12 7.63 9.98 4.16
N LEU A 13 6.29 9.97 4.29
CA LEU A 13 5.62 10.14 5.58
C LEU A 13 5.97 8.99 6.54
N CYS A 14 6.02 7.75 6.06
CA CYS A 14 6.44 6.60 6.86
C CYS A 14 7.88 6.70 7.37
N TRP A 15 8.78 7.34 6.62
CA TRP A 15 10.16 7.58 7.08
C TRP A 15 10.28 8.73 8.07
N LYS A 16 9.37 9.71 8.03
CA LYS A 16 9.37 10.87 8.93
C LYS A 16 8.61 10.61 10.23
N ASP A 17 7.61 9.74 10.18
CA ASP A 17 6.71 9.46 11.28
C ASP A 17 6.58 7.95 11.49
N ASP A 18 7.38 7.43 12.43
CA ASP A 18 7.33 6.03 12.81
C ASP A 18 5.98 5.61 13.42
N VAL A 19 5.21 6.55 14.00
CA VAL A 19 3.85 6.26 14.49
C VAL A 19 2.93 6.01 13.31
N PHE A 20 3.00 6.86 12.29
CA PHE A 20 2.27 6.67 11.03
C PHE A 20 2.65 5.36 10.34
N LYS A 21 3.95 5.03 10.28
CA LYS A 21 4.44 3.76 9.72
C LYS A 21 3.86 2.56 10.47
N ASN A 22 3.91 2.57 11.80
CA ASN A 22 3.38 1.48 12.61
C ASN A 22 1.85 1.34 12.51
N GLU A 23 1.11 2.46 12.43
CA GLU A 23 -0.33 2.47 12.15
C GLU A 23 -0.62 1.89 10.76
N LEU A 24 0.19 2.22 9.74
CA LEU A 24 0.03 1.69 8.38
C LEU A 24 0.30 0.18 8.32
N ILE A 25 1.29 -0.32 9.07
CA ILE A 25 1.59 -1.76 9.18
C ILE A 25 0.48 -2.49 9.95
N SER A 26 -0.03 -1.89 11.03
CA SER A 26 -1.02 -2.52 11.92
C SER A 26 -2.44 -2.44 11.37
N ASN A 27 -2.83 -1.31 10.78
CA ASN A 27 -4.17 -1.02 10.28
C ASN A 27 -4.12 -0.31 8.92
N PRO A 28 -3.63 -1.00 7.87
CA PRO A 28 -3.43 -0.41 6.55
C PRO A 28 -4.73 0.15 5.96
N GLU A 29 -5.87 -0.53 6.16
CA GLU A 29 -7.16 -0.07 5.64
C GLU A 29 -7.59 1.28 6.23
N LYS A 30 -7.33 1.50 7.52
CA LYS A 30 -7.69 2.75 8.21
C LYS A 30 -6.84 3.91 7.68
N VAL A 31 -5.53 3.67 7.53
CA VAL A 31 -4.59 4.69 7.02
C VAL A 31 -4.85 4.98 5.54
N LEU A 32 -5.08 3.96 4.72
CA LEU A 32 -5.41 4.12 3.31
C LEU A 32 -6.71 4.92 3.13
N LYS A 33 -7.76 4.61 3.90
CA LYS A 33 -9.01 5.38 3.91
C LYS A 33 -8.78 6.84 4.31
N ALA A 34 -7.93 7.09 5.31
CA ALA A 34 -7.62 8.45 5.75
C ALA A 34 -6.92 9.30 4.68
N VAL A 35 -6.13 8.67 3.79
CA VAL A 35 -5.50 9.34 2.64
C VAL A 35 -6.35 9.27 1.36
N GLY A 36 -7.60 8.81 1.45
CA GLY A 36 -8.54 8.73 0.32
C GLY A 36 -8.34 7.52 -0.61
N MET A 37 -7.46 6.58 -0.25
CA MET A 37 -7.28 5.32 -0.98
C MET A 37 -8.21 4.24 -0.44
N HIS A 38 -9.05 3.68 -1.31
CA HIS A 38 -9.97 2.62 -0.93
C HIS A 38 -9.53 1.30 -1.57
N PRO A 39 -9.12 0.29 -0.80
CA PRO A 39 -8.91 -1.02 -1.38
C PRO A 39 -10.22 -1.61 -1.90
N PRO A 40 -10.17 -2.50 -2.91
CA PRO A 40 -11.37 -3.15 -3.43
C PRO A 40 -12.08 -3.97 -2.34
N GLU A 41 -13.41 -3.94 -2.31
CA GLU A 41 -14.20 -4.76 -1.38
C GLU A 41 -13.81 -6.24 -1.48
N GLY A 42 -13.62 -6.87 -0.32
CA GLY A 42 -13.17 -8.26 -0.21
C GLY A 42 -11.66 -8.47 -0.36
N THR A 43 -10.85 -7.41 -0.47
CA THR A 43 -9.39 -7.50 -0.53
C THR A 43 -8.77 -7.14 0.82
N VAL A 44 -7.89 -8.00 1.35
CA VAL A 44 -7.09 -7.68 2.54
C VAL A 44 -5.82 -6.98 2.10
N VAL A 45 -5.61 -5.75 2.57
CA VAL A 45 -4.34 -5.05 2.37
C VAL A 45 -3.38 -5.46 3.47
N ARG A 46 -2.15 -5.83 3.11
CA ARG A 46 -1.07 -6.10 4.05
C ARG A 46 0.13 -5.25 3.69
N VAL A 47 0.61 -4.47 4.65
CA VAL A 47 1.82 -3.66 4.50
C VAL A 47 2.95 -4.37 5.24
N VAL A 48 4.08 -4.52 4.56
CA VAL A 48 5.29 -5.13 5.12
C VAL A 48 6.48 -4.22 4.86
N GLU A 49 7.30 -4.03 5.88
CA GLU A 49 8.55 -3.29 5.77
C GLU A 49 9.67 -4.26 5.40
N ASN A 50 10.39 -3.95 4.31
CA ASN A 50 11.67 -4.62 4.03
C ASN A 50 12.75 -4.00 4.91
N THR A 51 13.54 -4.86 5.56
CA THR A 51 14.72 -4.47 6.33
C THR A 51 15.99 -4.89 5.58
N ILE A 52 17.15 -4.46 6.07
CA ILE A 52 18.47 -4.77 5.46
C ILE A 52 18.68 -6.28 5.30
N THR A 53 18.03 -7.10 6.15
CA THR A 53 18.14 -8.56 6.14
C THR A 53 16.90 -9.26 5.59
N THR A 54 15.82 -8.52 5.28
CA THR A 54 14.52 -9.10 4.92
C THR A 54 14.01 -8.53 3.60
N PHE A 55 13.92 -9.38 2.59
CA PHE A 55 13.37 -9.06 1.29
C PHE A 55 12.03 -9.77 1.09
N THR A 56 10.96 -9.00 0.90
CA THR A 56 9.64 -9.52 0.57
C THR A 56 9.50 -9.72 -0.94
N LEU A 57 9.18 -10.95 -1.35
CA LEU A 57 8.77 -11.27 -2.71
C LEU A 57 7.25 -11.48 -2.77
N VAL A 58 6.55 -10.67 -3.57
CA VAL A 58 5.10 -10.81 -3.78
C VAL A 58 4.87 -11.68 -5.01
N ILE A 59 4.22 -12.82 -4.82
CA ILE A 59 3.81 -13.71 -5.90
C ILE A 59 2.33 -13.43 -6.21
N PRO A 60 2.01 -12.89 -7.40
CA PRO A 60 0.63 -12.66 -7.79
C PRO A 60 -0.09 -13.99 -8.09
N PRO A 61 -1.43 -14.04 -7.96
CA PRO A 61 -2.20 -15.23 -8.33
C PRO A 61 -2.00 -15.59 -9.81
N GLN A 62 -1.91 -16.89 -10.08
CA GLN A 62 -1.62 -17.45 -11.42
C GLN A 62 -2.67 -17.09 -12.48
N SER A 63 -3.89 -16.75 -12.06
CA SER A 63 -4.92 -16.21 -12.95
C SER A 63 -4.89 -14.69 -12.87
N GLY A 64 -4.66 -14.04 -14.02
CA GLY A 64 -4.49 -12.59 -14.19
C GLY A 64 -5.72 -11.73 -13.85
N LYS A 65 -6.36 -11.95 -12.70
CA LYS A 65 -7.30 -11.00 -12.10
C LYS A 65 -6.51 -10.01 -11.24
N TYR A 66 -5.59 -9.29 -11.88
CA TYR A 66 -5.18 -8.00 -11.37
C TYR A 66 -6.38 -7.06 -11.51
N VAL A 67 -7.18 -6.92 -10.46
CA VAL A 67 -8.04 -5.73 -10.32
C VAL A 67 -7.18 -4.63 -9.70
N ILE A 68 -6.14 -4.19 -10.43
CA ILE A 68 -5.67 -2.81 -10.22
C ILE A 68 -6.60 -1.95 -11.07
N ARG A 69 -7.83 -1.76 -10.62
CA ARG A 69 -8.57 -0.59 -11.08
C ARG A 69 -7.85 0.58 -10.45
N SER A 70 -7.00 1.24 -11.23
CA SER A 70 -6.49 2.56 -10.88
C SER A 70 -7.70 3.40 -10.46
N PHE A 71 -7.76 3.76 -9.19
CA PHE A 71 -8.72 4.73 -8.70
C PHE A 71 -8.31 6.07 -9.34
N GLY A 72 -8.89 6.34 -10.52
CA GLY A 72 -8.87 7.66 -11.11
C GLY A 72 -9.66 8.56 -10.18
N VAL A 73 -8.94 9.43 -9.47
CA VAL A 73 -9.51 10.60 -8.82
C VAL A 73 -10.08 11.48 -9.94
N GLY A 74 -11.40 11.59 -9.97
CA GLY A 74 -12.14 12.51 -10.84
C GLY A 74 -12.24 13.89 -10.24
#